data_AF-A0A2D5YVR1-F1
#
_entry.id   AF-A0A2D5YVR1-F1
#
_cell.length_a   1.000
_cell.length_b   1.000
_cell.length_c   1.000
_cell.angle_alpha   90.00
_cell.angle_beta   90.00
_cell.angle_gamma   90.00
#
_symmetry.space_group_name_H-M   'P 1'
#
loop_
_entity.id
_entity.type
_entity.pdbx_description
1 polymer ?
#
loop_
_entity_poly.entity_id
_entity_poly.type
_entity_poly.pdbx_seq_one_letter_code
_entity_poly.pdbx_strand_id
1 'polypeptide(L)' 'MPKKPQDIVEQLRRAIRDAEKRGLSQYAIAKAAGVHRAQLMRLMTGTVAPRLDTAQRMADAVGYDLALRKRGKR' A
#
# COMPACT_ATOMS: atom_id res chain seq x y z
N MET A 1 6.31 22.56 -8.91
CA MET A 1 6.66 21.13 -8.89
C MET A 1 5.56 20.35 -9.60
N PRO A 2 5.79 19.74 -10.77
CA PRO A 2 4.77 18.95 -11.43
C PRO A 2 4.35 17.81 -10.50
N LYS A 3 3.05 17.66 -10.22
CA LYS A 3 2.52 16.52 -9.44
C LYS A 3 3.01 15.25 -10.14
N LYS A 4 3.95 14.52 -9.51
CA LYS A 4 4.39 13.20 -10.01
C LYS A 4 3.12 12.35 -10.24
N PRO A 5 3.02 11.62 -11.37
CA PRO A 5 1.94 10.65 -11.55
C PRO A 5 1.92 9.77 -10.29
N GLN A 6 0.76 9.70 -9.62
CA GLN A 6 0.63 9.19 -8.26
C GLN A 6 1.42 7.88 -8.09
N ASP A 7 2.51 7.94 -7.31
CA ASP A 7 3.37 6.80 -7.03
C ASP A 7 2.52 5.69 -6.42
N ILE A 8 2.52 4.51 -7.02
CA ILE A 8 1.75 3.35 -6.57
C ILE A 8 2.07 3.02 -5.12
N VAL A 9 3.30 3.26 -4.69
CA VAL A 9 3.74 3.08 -3.30
C VAL A 9 3.01 4.06 -2.37
N GLU A 10 2.83 5.31 -2.78
CA GLU A 10 2.11 6.30 -1.97
C GLU A 10 0.61 6.02 -1.93
N GLN A 11 0.03 5.52 -3.03
CA GLN A 11 -1.36 5.05 -3.04
C GLN A 11 -1.56 3.90 -2.04
N LEU A 12 -0.63 2.93 -2.02
CA LEU A 12 -0.65 1.84 -1.06
C LEU A 12 -0.52 2.33 0.39
N ARG A 13 0.42 3.25 0.67
CA ARG A 13 0.56 3.87 2.00
C ARG A 13 -0.71 4.59 2.44
N ARG A 14 -1.37 5.28 1.50
CA ARG A 14 -2.64 5.96 1.77
C ARG A 14 -3.73 4.96 2.14
N ALA A 15 -3.87 3.86 1.39
CA ALA A 15 -4.82 2.80 1.71
C ALA A 15 -4.58 2.20 3.11
N ILE A 16 -3.31 1.99 3.48
CA ILE A 16 -2.93 1.50 4.81
C ILE A 16 -3.30 2.52 5.90
N ARG A 17 -2.98 3.81 5.72
CA ARG A 17 -3.39 4.86 6.68
C ARG A 17 -4.90 4.98 6.83
N ASP A 18 -5.65 4.82 5.74
CA ASP A 18 -7.11 4.84 5.79
C ASP A 18 -7.67 3.60 6.49
N ALA A 19 -7.00 2.44 6.44
CA ALA A 19 -7.32 1.29 7.28
C ALA A 19 -6.98 1.53 8.76
N GLU A 20 -5.84 2.16 9.07
CA GLU A 20 -5.47 2.52 10.44
C GLU A 20 -6.49 3.47 11.10
N LYS A 21 -6.97 4.47 10.35
CA LYS A 21 -8.05 5.36 10.82
C LYS A 21 -9.38 4.64 11.10
N ARG A 22 -9.62 3.51 10.44
CA ARG A 22 -10.78 2.63 10.69
C ARG A 22 -10.55 1.65 11.85
N GLY A 23 -9.41 1.74 12.54
CA GLY A 23 -9.10 0.94 13.72
C GLY A 23 -8.26 -0.32 13.44
N LEU A 24 -7.84 -0.58 12.19
CA LEU A 24 -6.95 -1.69 11.92
C LEU A 24 -5.52 -1.35 12.37
N SER A 25 -4.95 -2.15 13.28
CA SER A 25 -3.54 -1.99 13.65
C SER A 25 -2.62 -2.46 12.52
N GLN A 26 -1.43 -1.87 12.43
CA GLN A 26 -0.38 -2.32 11.51
C GLN A 26 -0.01 -3.79 11.70
N TYR A 27 -0.10 -4.31 12.94
CA TYR A 27 0.13 -5.73 13.20
C TYR A 27 -0.95 -6.60 12.54
N ALA A 28 -2.23 -6.22 12.66
CA ALA A 28 -3.33 -6.94 12.03
C ALA A 28 -3.24 -6.90 10.50
N ILE A 29 -2.89 -5.74 9.93
CA ILE A 29 -2.69 -5.57 8.49
C ILE A 29 -1.53 -6.46 7.99
N ALA A 30 -0.39 -6.45 8.68
CA ALA A 30 0.75 -7.29 8.32
C ALA A 30 0.42 -8.78 8.39
N LYS A 31 -0.30 -9.20 9.44
CA LYS A 31 -0.75 -10.58 9.61
C LYS A 31 -1.69 -11.00 8.48
N ALA A 32 -2.69 -10.17 8.15
CA ALA A 32 -3.64 -10.45 7.07
C ALA A 32 -2.96 -10.51 5.69
N ALA A 33 -1.97 -9.65 5.45
CA ALA A 33 -1.19 -9.64 4.21
C ALA A 33 -0.14 -10.77 4.12
N GLY A 34 0.08 -11.54 5.19
CA GLY A 34 1.12 -12.57 5.25
C GLY A 34 2.53 -12.00 5.12
N VAL A 35 2.79 -10.83 5.72
CA VAL A 35 4.08 -10.13 5.69
C VAL A 35 4.60 -9.86 7.11
N HIS A 36 5.90 -9.69 7.25
CA HIS A 36 6.47 -9.34 8.55
C HIS A 36 6.12 -7.88 8.90
N ARG A 37 5.75 -7.60 10.17
CA ARG A 37 5.40 -6.24 10.63
C ARG A 37 6.50 -5.21 10.33
N ALA A 38 7.78 -5.59 10.46
CA ALA A 38 8.88 -4.68 10.14
C ALA A 38 8.94 -4.31 8.65
N GLN A 39 8.47 -5.19 7.75
CA GLN A 39 8.38 -4.89 6.32
C GLN A 39 7.29 -3.86 6.04
N LEU A 40 6.12 -4.00 6.68
CA LEU A 40 5.04 -3.00 6.61
C LEU A 40 5.54 -1.64 7.15
N MET A 41 6.22 -1.63 8.30
CA MET A 41 6.78 -0.40 8.87
C MET A 41 7.76 0.30 7.92
N ARG A 42 8.71 -0.44 7.32
CA ARG A 42 9.67 0.11 6.35
C ARG A 42 9.00 0.67 5.09
N LEU A 43 7.91 0.04 4.64
CA LEU A 43 7.08 0.61 3.58
C LEU A 43 6.53 1.96 4.03
N MET A 44 5.91 2.03 5.21
CA MET A 44 5.24 3.23 5.72
C MET A 44 6.20 4.38 6.00
N THR A 45 7.44 4.10 6.39
CA THR A 45 8.49 5.11 6.66
C THR A 45 9.25 5.58 5.43
N GLY A 46 8.89 5.15 4.21
CA GLY A 46 9.59 5.62 3.02
C GLY A 46 10.80 4.80 2.60
N THR A 47 11.19 3.79 3.37
CA THR A 47 12.55 3.21 3.31
C THR A 47 12.67 2.08 2.30
N VAL A 48 11.58 1.40 1.98
CA VAL A 48 11.57 0.28 1.02
C VAL A 48 10.31 0.33 0.16
N ALA A 49 10.48 0.08 -1.14
CA ALA A 49 9.38 -0.25 -2.04
C ALA A 49 9.15 -1.79 -2.04
N PRO A 50 7.92 -2.27 -1.79
CA PRO A 50 7.61 -3.69 -1.83
C PRO A 50 7.63 -4.22 -3.26
N ARG A 51 7.82 -5.54 -3.40
CA ARG A 51 7.56 -6.23 -4.68
C ARG A 51 6.06 -6.21 -4.98
N LEU A 52 5.69 -6.36 -6.26
CA LEU A 52 4.29 -6.28 -6.70
C LEU A 52 3.39 -7.28 -5.98
N ASP A 53 3.83 -8.53 -5.82
CA ASP A 53 3.11 -9.59 -5.10
C ASP A 53 2.87 -9.23 -3.62
N THR A 54 3.83 -8.54 -3.01
CA THR A 54 3.73 -8.10 -1.61
C THR A 54 2.81 -6.89 -1.51
N ALA A 55 2.89 -5.97 -2.48
CA ALA A 55 2.01 -4.82 -2.57
C ALA A 55 0.55 -5.24 -2.76
N GLN A 56 0.27 -6.22 -3.62
CA GLN A 56 -1.07 -6.77 -3.84
C GLN A 56 -1.62 -7.32 -2.52
N ARG A 57 -0.89 -8.22 -1.85
CA ARG A 57 -1.32 -8.80 -0.57
C ARG A 57 -1.59 -7.74 0.50
N MET A 58 -0.77 -6.69 0.56
CA MET A 58 -0.99 -5.57 1.47
C MET A 58 -2.24 -4.77 1.11
N ALA A 59 -2.52 -4.55 -0.18
CA ALA A 59 -3.73 -3.87 -0.65
C ALA A 59 -4.99 -4.69 -0.33
N ASP A 60 -4.97 -5.99 -0.64
CA ASP A 60 -6.07 -6.91 -0.37
C ASP A 60 -6.42 -6.91 1.12
N ALA A 61 -5.41 -6.95 1.99
CA ALA A 61 -5.56 -6.93 3.44
C ALA A 61 -6.23 -5.66 3.99
N VAL A 62 -6.23 -4.55 3.25
CA VAL A 62 -6.87 -3.29 3.63
C VAL A 62 -8.15 -2.99 2.83
N GLY A 63 -8.58 -3.93 1.98
CA GLY A 63 -9.81 -3.85 1.19
C GLY A 63 -9.67 -3.08 -0.12
N TYR A 64 -8.48 -3.10 -0.73
CA TYR A 64 -8.20 -2.47 -2.02
C TYR A 64 -7.68 -3.49 -3.01
N ASP A 65 -7.84 -3.19 -4.30
CA ASP A 65 -7.26 -3.97 -5.40
C ASP A 65 -6.24 -3.12 -6.18
N LEU A 66 -5.11 -3.72 -6.57
CA LEU A 66 -4.14 -3.07 -7.46
C LEU A 66 -4.49 -3.37 -8.92
N ALA A 67 -5.09 -2.39 -9.58
CA ALA A 67 -5.47 -2.50 -10.98
C ALA A 67 -4.60 -1.65 -11.90
N LEU A 68 -4.26 -2.19 -13.07
CA LEU A 68 -3.72 -1.40 -14.17
C LEU A 68 -4.83 -0.53 -14.75
N ARG A 69 -4.57 0.78 -14.87
CA ARG A 69 -5.49 1.72 -15.51
C ARG A 69 -4.97 2.12 -16.87
N LYS A 70 -5.83 2.05 -17.90
CA LYS A 70 -5.51 2.59 -19.23
C LYS A 70 -5.26 4.09 -19.09
N ARG A 71 -4.08 4.55 -19.51
CA ARG A 71 -3.78 5.98 -19.63
C ARG A 71 -4.77 6.58 -20.63
N GLY A 72 -5.52 7.62 -20.22
CA GLY A 72 -6.44 8.33 -21.11
C GLY A 72 -5.73 8.84 -22.37
N LYS A 73 -6.45 8.90 -23.51
CA LYS A 73 -5.93 9.58 -24.71
C LYS A 73 -5.59 11.01 -24.31
N ARG A 74 -4.34 11.42 -24.58
CA ARG A 74 -3.92 12.82 -24.46
C ARG A 74 -4.67 13.69 -25.45
#